data_AF-A0A1G2S912-F1
#
_entry.id   AF-A0A1G2S912-F1
#
_cell.length_a   1.000
_cell.length_b   1.000
_cell.length_c   1.000
_cell.angle_alpha   90.00
_cell.angle_beta   90.00
_cell.angle_gamma   90.00
#
_symmetry.space_group_name_H-M   'P 1'
#
loop_
_entity.id
_entity.type
_entity.pdbx_description
1 polymer ?
#
loop_
_entity_poly.entity_id
_entity_poly.type
_entity_poly.pdbx_seq_one_letter_code
_entity_poly.pdbx_strand_id
1 'polypeptide(L)'
;MDKNLLISFKEYSAIKHKQPYFYTVESSDQVLYYFGAEHKKDPNHPQFERLQNDWNEFLQKTSGTKSIVVFECNVNITNEIMLKEAIEKYGESGAIVFWAEQAHIASVRPEPTIKDEAKVLLEDFSRDEIFYFYIIRGIVSWQRATVRKEFDEFIKLNIKRYEDVLGWSDFDFSFETVKKVHQQIFGREFNLDDKDFLIKIPNPTCDESRINEVARKSSMIRNIAILDCIENYWQEGYNIFVVYGASHAVMQEPVIKSLVP
;
A
#
# COMPACT_ATOMS: atom_id res chain seq x y z
N MET A 1 8.76 19.97 -3.39
CA MET A 1 9.34 18.62 -3.40
C MET A 1 9.60 18.18 -4.84
N ASP A 2 10.76 17.60 -5.16
CA ASP A 2 11.09 17.18 -6.53
C ASP A 2 10.70 15.71 -6.79
N LYS A 3 9.52 15.52 -7.40
CA LYS A 3 8.97 14.19 -7.71
C LYS A 3 9.71 13.47 -8.85
N ASN A 4 10.60 14.15 -9.58
CA ASN A 4 11.43 13.51 -10.60
C ASN A 4 12.50 12.59 -9.98
N LEU A 5 12.77 12.74 -8.67
CA LEU A 5 13.68 11.88 -7.92
C LEU A 5 13.04 10.54 -7.47
N LEU A 6 11.76 10.32 -7.80
CA LEU A 6 11.06 9.10 -7.42
C LEU A 6 11.69 7.89 -8.11
N ILE A 7 12.19 6.96 -7.31
CA ILE A 7 12.86 5.75 -7.81
C ILE A 7 11.83 4.90 -8.57
N SER A 8 12.17 4.46 -9.78
CA SER A 8 11.35 3.53 -10.56
C SER A 8 11.42 2.11 -9.99
N PHE A 9 10.44 1.25 -10.30
CA PHE A 9 10.51 -0.16 -9.90
C PHE A 9 11.70 -0.92 -10.49
N LYS A 10 12.17 -0.49 -11.66
CA LYS A 10 13.38 -1.04 -12.29
C LYS A 10 14.62 -0.73 -11.44
N GLU A 11 14.77 0.51 -11.00
CA GLU A 11 15.87 0.91 -10.11
C GLU A 11 15.73 0.25 -8.73
N TYR A 12 14.52 0.27 -8.15
CA TYR A 12 14.23 -0.36 -6.86
C TYR A 12 14.59 -1.85 -6.84
N SER A 13 14.37 -2.58 -7.94
CA SER A 13 14.72 -4.00 -8.04
C SER A 13 16.21 -4.30 -7.82
N ALA A 14 17.08 -3.31 -8.03
CA ALA A 14 18.52 -3.42 -7.82
C ALA A 14 18.96 -2.96 -6.41
N ILE A 15 18.09 -2.32 -5.64
CA ILE A 15 18.40 -1.77 -4.31
C ILE A 15 18.24 -2.86 -3.25
N LYS A 16 19.29 -3.07 -2.46
CA LYS A 16 19.24 -3.91 -1.25
C LYS A 16 19.04 -3.02 -0.05
N HIS A 17 18.04 -3.30 0.76
CA HIS A 17 17.78 -2.60 2.00
C HIS A 17 17.32 -3.57 3.10
N LYS A 18 17.49 -3.16 4.36
CA LYS A 18 16.94 -3.89 5.50
C LYS A 18 15.47 -3.53 5.67
N GLN A 19 14.75 -4.39 6.39
CA GLN A 19 13.40 -4.12 6.84
C GLN A 19 13.34 -4.34 8.37
N PRO A 20 12.57 -3.51 9.12
CA PRO A 20 11.92 -2.30 8.64
C PRO A 20 12.95 -1.27 8.14
N TYR A 21 12.57 -0.48 7.14
CA TYR A 21 13.38 0.60 6.57
C TYR A 21 12.95 1.91 7.22
N PHE A 22 13.86 2.65 7.85
CA PHE A 22 13.50 3.84 8.61
C PHE A 22 14.44 5.00 8.28
N TYR A 23 13.86 6.19 8.10
CA TYR A 23 14.59 7.43 7.96
C TYR A 23 13.78 8.61 8.51
N THR A 24 14.49 9.70 8.79
CA THR A 24 13.90 10.97 9.19
C THR A 24 14.33 12.10 8.26
N VAL A 25 13.48 13.12 8.14
CA VAL A 25 13.80 14.40 7.50
C VAL A 25 13.42 15.50 8.49
N GLU A 26 14.35 16.42 8.75
CA GLU A 26 14.20 17.48 9.75
C GLU A 26 14.48 18.84 9.10
N SER A 27 13.65 19.83 9.44
CA SER A 27 13.91 21.26 9.22
C SER A 27 14.03 21.96 10.58
N SER A 28 14.08 23.29 10.61
CA SER A 28 14.15 24.04 11.88
C SER A 28 12.95 23.78 12.79
N ASP A 29 11.75 23.61 12.22
CA ASP A 29 10.49 23.63 12.97
C ASP A 29 9.60 22.39 12.74
N GLN A 30 10.03 21.47 11.87
CA GLN A 30 9.26 20.29 11.50
C GLN A 30 10.13 19.05 11.36
N VAL A 31 9.56 17.90 11.72
CA VAL A 31 10.16 16.58 11.51
C VAL A 31 9.19 15.62 10.82
N LEU A 32 9.73 14.80 9.93
CA LEU A 32 9.07 13.69 9.29
C LEU A 32 9.78 12.39 9.66
N TYR A 33 9.04 11.43 10.20
CA TYR A 33 9.47 10.05 10.44
C TYR A 33 8.84 9.18 9.35
N TYR A 34 9.63 8.35 8.67
CA TYR A 34 9.10 7.39 7.70
C TYR A 34 9.49 5.97 8.12
N PHE A 35 8.49 5.18 8.48
CA PHE A 35 8.63 3.77 8.82
C PHE A 35 8.14 2.87 7.68
N GLY A 36 9.10 2.22 7.03
CA GLY A 36 8.93 1.23 5.98
C GLY A 36 8.79 -0.18 6.55
N ALA A 37 7.58 -0.69 6.71
CA ALA A 37 7.27 -1.94 7.38
C ALA A 37 7.53 -3.21 6.55
N GLU A 38 7.61 -4.35 7.26
CA GLU A 38 7.74 -5.72 6.74
C GLU A 38 6.38 -6.41 6.45
N HIS A 39 5.26 -5.72 6.69
CA HIS A 39 3.89 -6.26 6.58
C HIS A 39 3.64 -7.48 7.48
N LYS A 40 4.08 -7.39 8.74
CA LYS A 40 3.84 -8.44 9.75
C LYS A 40 2.52 -8.19 10.45
N LYS A 41 1.87 -9.28 10.87
CA LYS A 41 0.62 -9.25 11.67
C LYS A 41 0.73 -10.03 12.97
N ASP A 42 1.94 -10.46 13.33
CA ASP A 42 2.22 -11.07 14.64
C ASP A 42 2.56 -9.94 15.64
N PRO A 43 1.73 -9.71 16.68
CA PRO A 43 1.99 -8.69 17.70
C PRO A 43 3.32 -8.84 18.43
N ASN A 44 3.92 -10.04 18.45
CA ASN A 44 5.20 -10.28 19.08
C ASN A 44 6.39 -10.07 18.12
N HIS A 45 6.15 -9.69 16.87
CA HIS A 45 7.23 -9.42 15.93
C HIS A 45 8.04 -8.19 16.37
N PRO A 46 9.40 -8.24 16.34
CA PRO A 46 10.26 -7.13 16.77
C PRO A 46 10.03 -5.80 16.05
N GLN A 47 9.40 -5.83 14.87
CA GLN A 47 8.90 -4.65 14.15
C GLN A 47 8.08 -3.73 15.05
N PHE A 48 7.19 -4.29 15.88
CA PHE A 48 6.23 -3.48 16.64
C PHE A 48 6.88 -2.78 17.84
N GLU A 49 7.86 -3.42 18.47
CA GLU A 49 8.70 -2.75 19.47
C GLU A 49 9.48 -1.60 18.83
N ARG A 50 10.08 -1.83 17.66
CA ARG A 50 10.81 -0.78 16.94
C ARG A 50 9.90 0.39 16.57
N LEU A 51 8.75 0.10 15.96
CA LEU A 51 7.76 1.12 15.58
C LEU A 51 7.26 1.92 16.79
N GLN A 52 7.03 1.26 17.93
CA GLN A 52 6.61 1.93 19.17
C GLN A 52 7.71 2.86 19.70
N ASN A 53 8.97 2.46 19.64
CA ASN A 53 10.09 3.29 20.05
C ASN A 53 10.23 4.54 19.16
N ASP A 54 10.16 4.37 17.83
CA ASP A 54 10.22 5.49 16.88
C ASP A 54 9.02 6.43 17.08
N TRP A 55 7.81 5.89 17.35
CA TRP A 55 6.61 6.67 17.66
C TRP A 55 6.75 7.49 18.95
N ASN A 56 7.26 6.89 20.02
CA ASN A 56 7.48 7.58 21.29
C ASN A 56 8.50 8.72 21.15
N GLU A 57 9.56 8.51 20.37
CA GLU A 57 10.54 9.56 20.06
C GLU A 57 9.90 10.72 19.30
N PHE A 58 9.08 10.41 18.28
CA PHE A 58 8.31 11.42 17.54
C PHE A 58 7.43 12.25 18.48
N LEU A 59 6.64 11.61 19.35
CA LEU A 59 5.80 12.32 20.32
C LEU A 59 6.58 13.25 21.25
N GLN A 60 7.78 12.84 21.67
CA GLN A 60 8.65 13.69 22.49
C GLN A 60 9.13 14.92 21.71
N LYS A 61 9.55 14.75 20.45
CA LYS A 61 10.03 15.85 19.60
C LYS A 61 8.93 16.82 19.20
N THR A 62 7.70 16.34 19.00
CA THR A 62 6.60 17.13 18.43
C THR A 62 5.58 17.58 19.47
N SER A 63 5.88 17.44 20.76
CA SER A 63 4.95 17.78 21.84
C SER A 63 4.50 19.25 21.75
N GLY A 64 3.18 19.49 21.80
CA GLY A 64 2.61 20.83 21.70
C GLY A 64 2.60 21.45 20.30
N THR A 65 3.00 20.69 19.28
CA THR A 65 2.94 21.11 17.86
C THR A 65 1.94 20.26 17.08
N LYS A 66 1.55 20.72 15.90
CA LYS A 66 0.65 19.96 15.03
C LYS A 66 1.37 18.76 14.42
N SER A 67 0.75 17.59 14.57
CA SER A 67 1.26 16.33 14.04
C SER A 67 0.16 15.58 13.29
N ILE A 68 0.55 14.74 12.34
CA ILE A 68 -0.36 13.85 11.63
C ILE A 68 0.30 12.50 11.33
N VAL A 69 -0.52 11.45 11.32
CA VAL A 69 -0.11 10.12 10.87
C VAL A 69 -0.60 9.88 9.44
N VAL A 70 0.30 9.44 8.57
CA VAL A 70 -0.02 9.04 7.18
C VAL A 70 0.22 7.54 7.06
N PHE A 71 -0.79 6.76 6.70
CA PHE A 71 -0.72 5.29 6.80
C PHE A 71 -1.32 4.52 5.62
N GLU A 72 -0.86 3.27 5.46
CA GLU A 72 -1.31 2.31 4.43
C GLU A 72 -2.59 1.55 4.84
N CYS A 73 -3.38 1.08 3.86
CA CYS A 73 -4.58 0.24 4.05
C CYS A 73 -5.78 0.92 4.75
N ASN A 74 -6.97 0.31 4.61
CA ASN A 74 -8.15 0.72 5.36
C ASN A 74 -8.09 0.16 6.78
N VAL A 75 -7.98 1.05 7.77
CA VAL A 75 -8.04 0.72 9.18
C VAL A 75 -9.35 1.24 9.75
N ASN A 76 -10.09 0.36 10.41
CA ASN A 76 -11.26 0.75 11.19
C ASN A 76 -11.02 0.29 12.63
N ILE A 77 -10.60 1.24 13.46
CA ILE A 77 -10.38 1.08 14.90
C ILE A 77 -11.59 1.70 15.59
N THR A 78 -12.30 0.88 16.35
CA THR A 78 -13.34 1.32 17.28
C THR A 78 -12.72 1.55 18.65
N ASN A 79 -13.43 2.18 19.58
CA ASN A 79 -12.91 2.41 20.93
C ASN A 79 -12.69 1.12 21.74
N GLU A 80 -13.15 -0.03 21.26
CA GLU A 80 -13.15 -1.32 21.97
C GLU A 80 -11.99 -2.24 21.57
N ILE A 81 -11.28 -1.97 20.47
CA ILE A 81 -10.22 -2.84 19.97
C ILE A 81 -8.93 -2.67 20.78
N MET A 82 -8.31 -3.77 21.18
CA MET A 82 -7.00 -3.75 21.83
C MET A 82 -5.87 -3.64 20.79
N LEU A 83 -4.71 -3.09 21.18
CA LEU A 83 -3.52 -3.00 20.30
C LEU A 83 -3.18 -4.34 19.62
N LYS A 84 -3.23 -5.44 20.39
CA LYS A 84 -2.97 -6.79 19.87
C LYS A 84 -3.88 -7.13 18.69
N GLU A 85 -5.18 -6.88 18.85
CA GLU A 85 -6.19 -7.14 17.82
C GLU A 85 -6.03 -6.21 16.62
N ALA A 86 -5.64 -4.94 16.86
CA ALA A 86 -5.34 -3.99 15.80
C ALA A 86 -4.17 -4.48 14.93
N ILE A 87 -3.11 -5.01 15.56
CA ILE A 87 -1.97 -5.61 14.87
C ILE A 87 -2.37 -6.89 14.13
N GLU A 88 -3.07 -7.81 14.76
CA GLU A 88 -3.48 -9.09 14.13
C GLU A 88 -4.35 -8.84 12.90
N LYS A 89 -5.21 -7.81 12.94
CA LYS A 89 -6.11 -7.49 11.84
C LYS A 89 -5.42 -6.67 10.75
N TYR A 90 -4.71 -5.60 11.12
CA TYR A 90 -4.24 -4.57 10.19
C TYR A 90 -2.71 -4.37 10.16
N GLY A 91 -1.93 -5.11 10.95
CA GLY A 91 -0.47 -5.00 11.00
C GLY A 91 0.02 -3.67 11.55
N GLU A 92 1.10 -3.13 10.98
CA GLU A 92 1.67 -1.81 11.31
C GLU A 92 0.66 -0.66 11.25
N SER A 93 -0.24 -0.67 10.27
CA SER A 93 -1.27 0.36 10.13
C SER A 93 -2.26 0.32 11.29
N GLY A 94 -2.58 -0.88 11.80
CA GLY A 94 -3.39 -1.03 13.00
C GLY A 94 -2.70 -0.46 14.24
N ALA A 95 -1.41 -0.76 14.40
CA ALA A 95 -0.63 -0.27 15.52
C ALA A 95 -0.54 1.26 15.54
N ILE A 96 -0.14 1.88 14.43
CA ILE A 96 0.06 3.33 14.38
C ILE A 96 -1.25 4.10 14.53
N VAL A 97 -2.35 3.64 13.91
CA VAL A 97 -3.65 4.32 14.06
C VAL A 97 -4.15 4.13 15.50
N PHE A 98 -3.95 2.96 16.11
CA PHE A 98 -4.29 2.75 17.53
C PHE A 98 -3.56 3.77 18.41
N TRP A 99 -2.25 3.92 18.26
CA TRP A 99 -1.47 4.88 19.05
C TRP A 99 -1.78 6.34 18.72
N ALA A 100 -2.09 6.66 17.46
CA ALA A 100 -2.51 8.00 17.06
C ALA A 100 -3.82 8.41 17.76
N GLU A 101 -4.80 7.51 17.80
CA GLU A 101 -6.07 7.73 18.51
C GLU A 101 -5.84 7.95 20.02
N GLN A 102 -4.97 7.15 20.65
CA GLN A 102 -4.60 7.33 22.07
C GLN A 102 -3.90 8.67 22.34
N ALA A 103 -3.13 9.17 21.37
CA ALA A 103 -2.44 10.46 21.45
C ALA A 103 -3.30 11.65 20.98
N HIS A 104 -4.54 11.41 20.54
CA HIS A 104 -5.41 12.40 19.90
C HIS A 104 -4.76 13.09 18.70
N ILE A 105 -3.97 12.35 17.92
CA ILE A 105 -3.34 12.80 16.68
C ILE A 105 -4.16 12.29 15.50
N ALA A 106 -4.49 13.20 14.58
CA ALA A 106 -5.22 12.85 13.37
C ALA A 106 -4.42 11.85 12.51
N SER A 107 -5.14 10.97 11.82
CA SER A 107 -4.56 10.03 10.86
C SER A 107 -5.26 10.13 9.50
N VAL A 108 -4.50 9.94 8.42
CA VAL A 108 -4.99 10.02 7.04
C VAL A 108 -4.45 8.89 6.19
N ARG A 109 -5.32 8.38 5.31
CA ARG A 109 -4.98 7.38 4.30
C ARG A 109 -5.06 8.03 2.91
N PRO A 110 -3.92 8.41 2.29
CA PRO A 110 -3.93 9.16 1.04
C PRO A 110 -4.15 8.31 -0.21
N GLU A 111 -4.37 6.99 -0.06
CA GLU A 111 -4.51 6.12 -1.23
C GLU A 111 -5.75 6.40 -2.06
N PRO A 112 -5.61 6.42 -3.40
CA PRO A 112 -6.73 6.62 -4.31
C PRO A 112 -7.81 5.55 -4.09
N THR A 113 -9.05 5.91 -4.40
CA THR A 113 -10.11 4.91 -4.49
C THR A 113 -9.85 3.98 -5.67
N ILE A 114 -10.40 2.76 -5.65
CA ILE A 114 -10.31 1.84 -6.79
C ILE A 114 -10.85 2.49 -8.07
N LYS A 115 -11.90 3.31 -7.94
CA LYS A 115 -12.51 4.00 -9.08
C LYS A 115 -11.57 5.07 -9.66
N ASP A 116 -10.91 5.85 -8.81
CA ASP A 116 -9.97 6.88 -9.25
C ASP A 116 -8.69 6.27 -9.84
N GLU A 117 -8.17 5.21 -9.22
CA GLU A 117 -7.04 4.44 -9.76
C GLU A 117 -7.40 3.87 -11.14
N ALA A 118 -8.54 3.20 -11.28
CA ALA A 118 -8.98 2.61 -12.54
C ALA A 118 -9.17 3.67 -13.63
N LYS A 119 -9.65 4.88 -13.28
CA LYS A 119 -9.78 5.98 -14.23
C LYS A 119 -8.44 6.36 -14.87
N VAL A 120 -7.38 6.43 -14.07
CA VAL A 120 -6.02 6.73 -14.58
C VAL A 120 -5.44 5.54 -15.34
N LEU A 121 -5.66 4.31 -14.86
CA LEU A 121 -5.19 3.11 -15.56
C LEU A 121 -5.82 2.94 -16.96
N LEU A 122 -7.07 3.36 -17.14
CA LEU A 122 -7.78 3.27 -18.43
C LEU A 122 -7.16 4.13 -19.54
N GLU A 123 -6.24 5.05 -19.21
CA GLU A 123 -5.49 5.82 -20.20
C GLU A 123 -4.50 4.94 -20.98
N ASP A 124 -3.99 3.87 -20.35
CA ASP A 124 -2.92 3.02 -20.88
C ASP A 124 -3.33 1.54 -21.05
N PHE A 125 -4.38 1.10 -20.37
CA PHE A 125 -4.77 -0.31 -20.26
C PHE A 125 -6.25 -0.54 -20.53
N SER A 126 -6.57 -1.71 -21.05
CA SER A 126 -7.94 -2.17 -21.26
C SER A 126 -8.62 -2.51 -19.93
N ARG A 127 -9.96 -2.50 -19.93
CA ARG A 127 -10.78 -2.96 -18.79
C ARG A 127 -10.46 -4.41 -18.40
N ASP A 128 -10.21 -5.26 -19.40
CA ASP A 128 -9.83 -6.67 -19.20
C ASP A 128 -8.52 -6.80 -18.40
N GLU A 129 -7.47 -6.05 -18.79
CA GLU A 129 -6.17 -6.06 -18.11
C GLU A 129 -6.27 -5.52 -16.67
N ILE A 130 -7.01 -4.43 -16.47
CA ILE A 130 -7.20 -3.80 -15.15
C ILE A 130 -7.98 -4.73 -14.22
N PHE A 131 -9.10 -5.30 -14.70
CA PHE A 131 -9.91 -6.23 -13.90
C PHE A 131 -9.12 -7.50 -13.57
N TYR A 132 -8.40 -8.05 -14.55
CA TYR A 132 -7.51 -9.19 -14.35
C TYR A 132 -6.45 -8.90 -13.28
N PHE A 133 -5.75 -7.77 -13.37
CA PHE A 133 -4.77 -7.33 -12.39
C PHE A 133 -5.37 -7.28 -10.97
N TYR A 134 -6.54 -6.65 -10.82
CA TYR A 134 -7.22 -6.51 -9.53
C TYR A 134 -7.61 -7.85 -8.91
N ILE A 135 -8.11 -8.80 -9.71
CA ILE A 135 -8.47 -10.13 -9.23
C ILE A 135 -7.22 -10.91 -8.84
N ILE A 136 -6.18 -10.95 -9.67
CA ILE A 136 -4.95 -11.70 -9.38
C ILE A 136 -4.23 -11.15 -8.15
N ARG A 137 -4.15 -9.83 -8.01
CA ARG A 137 -3.63 -9.18 -6.79
C ARG A 137 -4.40 -9.64 -5.55
N GLY A 138 -5.73 -9.73 -5.65
CA GLY A 138 -6.59 -10.29 -4.61
C GLY A 138 -6.28 -11.77 -4.31
N ILE A 139 -6.16 -12.61 -5.34
CA ILE A 139 -5.88 -14.05 -5.20
C ILE A 139 -4.54 -14.27 -4.50
N VAL A 140 -3.48 -13.55 -4.90
CA VAL A 140 -2.16 -13.64 -4.24
C VAL A 140 -2.26 -13.21 -2.77
N SER A 141 -3.03 -12.16 -2.46
CA SER A 141 -3.28 -11.77 -1.06
C SER A 141 -4.03 -12.86 -0.29
N TRP A 142 -5.04 -13.49 -0.89
CA TRP A 142 -5.81 -14.58 -0.28
C TRP A 142 -4.93 -15.82 -0.03
N GLN A 143 -4.02 -16.15 -0.94
CA GLN A 143 -3.07 -17.26 -0.79
C GLN A 143 -2.09 -17.07 0.39
N ARG A 144 -1.80 -15.82 0.76
CA ARG A 144 -0.90 -15.47 1.88
C ARG A 144 -1.62 -15.32 3.22
N ALA A 145 -2.95 -15.22 3.21
CA ALA A 145 -3.72 -15.02 4.43
C ALA A 145 -3.68 -16.26 5.34
N THR A 146 -3.50 -16.05 6.64
CA THR A 146 -3.50 -17.12 7.66
C THR A 146 -4.89 -17.68 7.91
N VAL A 147 -5.91 -16.81 7.86
CA VAL A 147 -7.33 -17.17 7.91
C VAL A 147 -7.97 -16.72 6.61
N ARG A 148 -8.60 -17.64 5.90
CA ARG A 148 -9.16 -17.39 4.56
C ARG A 148 -10.54 -18.00 4.43
N LYS A 149 -11.40 -17.31 3.70
CA LYS A 149 -12.67 -17.85 3.20
C LYS A 149 -12.39 -18.93 2.15
N GLU A 150 -13.38 -19.76 1.88
CA GLU A 150 -13.35 -20.64 0.72
C GLU A 150 -13.15 -19.83 -0.57
N PHE A 151 -12.39 -20.39 -1.52
CA PHE A 151 -11.94 -19.66 -2.70
C PHE A 151 -13.11 -19.12 -3.53
N ASP A 152 -14.14 -19.94 -3.73
CA ASP A 152 -15.33 -19.57 -4.51
C ASP A 152 -16.09 -18.41 -3.87
N GLU A 153 -16.22 -18.41 -2.53
CA GLU A 153 -16.82 -17.31 -1.80
C GLU A 153 -15.97 -16.04 -1.93
N PHE A 154 -14.65 -16.17 -1.76
CA PHE A 154 -13.70 -15.08 -1.92
C PHE A 154 -13.79 -14.43 -3.31
N ILE A 155 -13.73 -15.23 -4.38
CA ILE A 155 -13.79 -14.72 -5.76
C ILE A 155 -15.12 -14.05 -6.04
N LYS A 156 -16.24 -14.69 -5.67
CA LYS A 156 -17.58 -14.12 -5.89
C LYS A 156 -17.74 -12.75 -5.23
N LEU A 157 -17.30 -12.62 -3.97
CA LEU A 157 -17.38 -11.35 -3.24
C LEU A 157 -16.47 -10.28 -3.85
N ASN A 158 -15.26 -10.64 -4.28
CA ASN A 158 -14.33 -9.67 -4.89
C ASN A 158 -14.79 -9.21 -6.27
N ILE A 159 -15.27 -10.12 -7.12
CA ILE A 159 -15.86 -9.76 -8.41
C ILE A 159 -17.03 -8.80 -8.21
N LYS A 160 -17.95 -9.13 -7.29
CA LYS A 160 -19.09 -8.25 -7.01
C LYS A 160 -18.67 -6.87 -6.53
N ARG A 161 -17.68 -6.80 -5.63
CA ARG A 161 -17.10 -5.54 -5.18
C ARG A 161 -16.55 -4.70 -6.34
N TYR A 162 -15.82 -5.31 -7.28
CA TYR A 162 -15.26 -4.58 -8.41
C TYR A 162 -16.34 -4.15 -9.41
N GLU A 163 -17.34 -4.99 -9.68
CA GLU A 163 -18.52 -4.63 -10.47
C GLU A 163 -19.20 -3.38 -9.90
N ASP A 164 -19.49 -3.38 -8.59
CA ASP A 164 -20.20 -2.29 -7.92
C ASP A 164 -19.40 -0.99 -7.91
N VAL A 165 -18.07 -1.07 -7.70
CA VAL A 165 -17.21 0.13 -7.59
C VAL A 165 -16.83 0.71 -8.94
N LEU A 166 -16.56 -0.14 -9.94
CA LEU A 166 -16.11 0.31 -11.27
C LEU A 166 -17.28 0.74 -12.15
N GLY A 167 -18.45 0.11 -12.01
CA GLY A 167 -19.67 0.51 -12.71
C GLY A 167 -19.59 0.42 -14.24
N TRP A 168 -18.75 -0.46 -14.77
CA TRP A 168 -18.65 -0.70 -16.22
C TRP A 168 -19.83 -1.57 -16.69
N SER A 169 -20.96 -0.94 -17.00
CA SER A 169 -22.23 -1.63 -17.29
C SER A 169 -22.21 -2.59 -18.49
N ASP A 170 -21.27 -2.40 -19.41
CA ASP A 170 -21.05 -3.19 -20.63
C ASP A 170 -19.88 -4.18 -20.51
N PHE A 171 -19.37 -4.41 -19.30
CA PHE A 171 -18.24 -5.29 -19.02
C PHE A 171 -18.68 -6.58 -18.33
N ASP A 172 -18.12 -7.72 -18.74
CA ASP A 172 -18.38 -9.01 -18.11
C ASP A 172 -17.51 -9.22 -16.87
N PHE A 173 -18.06 -8.87 -15.70
CA PHE A 173 -17.47 -9.17 -14.40
C PHE A 173 -17.68 -10.65 -14.03
N SER A 174 -16.84 -11.52 -14.59
CA SER A 174 -16.87 -12.96 -14.31
C SER A 174 -15.48 -13.54 -14.10
N PHE A 175 -15.41 -14.67 -13.39
CA PHE A 175 -14.15 -15.39 -13.25
C PHE A 175 -13.72 -16.06 -14.57
N GLU A 176 -14.67 -16.30 -15.48
CA GLU A 176 -14.37 -16.78 -16.83
C GLU A 176 -13.65 -15.71 -17.66
N THR A 177 -14.01 -14.42 -17.52
CA THR A 177 -13.22 -13.31 -18.08
C THR A 177 -11.78 -13.36 -17.58
N VAL A 178 -11.56 -13.57 -16.28
CA VAL A 178 -10.22 -13.68 -15.69
C VAL A 178 -9.43 -14.84 -16.29
N LYS A 179 -10.03 -16.02 -16.44
CA LYS A 179 -9.39 -17.19 -17.07
C LYS A 179 -9.09 -16.96 -18.54
N LYS A 180 -10.00 -16.33 -19.29
CA LYS A 180 -9.81 -15.98 -20.70
C LYS A 180 -8.63 -15.02 -20.87
N VAL A 181 -8.58 -13.95 -20.07
CA VAL A 181 -7.46 -12.99 -20.10
C VAL A 181 -6.15 -13.68 -19.72
N HIS A 182 -6.16 -14.57 -18.72
CA HIS A 182 -4.99 -15.37 -18.36
C HIS A 182 -4.45 -16.19 -19.55
N GLN A 183 -5.33 -16.93 -20.22
CA GLN A 183 -4.98 -17.74 -21.38
C GLN A 183 -4.45 -16.87 -22.53
N GLN A 184 -5.04 -15.69 -22.76
CA GLN A 184 -4.61 -14.77 -23.81
C GLN A 184 -3.21 -14.19 -23.55
N ILE A 185 -2.90 -13.82 -22.30
CA ILE A 185 -1.62 -13.20 -21.94
C ILE A 185 -0.51 -14.23 -21.81
N PHE A 186 -0.79 -15.40 -21.22
CA PHE A 186 0.24 -16.36 -20.84
C PHE A 186 0.25 -17.64 -21.69
N GLY A 187 -0.72 -17.83 -22.58
CA GLY A 187 -0.82 -19.02 -23.43
C GLY A 187 -1.09 -20.32 -22.65
N ARG A 188 -1.52 -20.24 -21.39
CA ARG A 188 -1.76 -21.39 -20.50
C ARG A 188 -3.02 -21.20 -19.66
N GLU A 189 -3.60 -22.31 -19.23
CA GLU A 189 -4.78 -22.32 -18.37
C GLU A 189 -4.44 -21.79 -16.95
N PHE A 190 -5.42 -21.12 -16.34
CA PHE A 190 -5.30 -20.64 -14.98
C PHE A 190 -5.24 -21.81 -14.00
N ASN A 191 -4.20 -21.83 -13.16
CA ASN A 191 -4.05 -22.82 -12.09
C ASN A 191 -3.86 -22.11 -10.75
N LEU A 192 -4.82 -22.28 -9.83
CA LEU A 192 -4.80 -21.68 -8.49
C LEU A 192 -3.62 -22.17 -7.63
N ASP A 193 -3.15 -23.40 -7.88
CA ASP A 193 -2.08 -24.01 -7.09
C ASP A 193 -0.67 -23.59 -7.54
N ASP A 194 -0.55 -22.94 -8.70
CA ASP A 194 0.72 -22.41 -9.21
C ASP A 194 1.08 -21.07 -8.57
N LYS A 195 1.31 -21.10 -7.25
CA LYS A 195 1.57 -19.91 -6.43
C LYS A 195 2.80 -19.14 -6.88
N ASP A 196 3.86 -19.86 -7.26
CA ASP A 196 5.14 -19.27 -7.67
C ASP A 196 5.03 -18.50 -8.99
N PHE A 197 4.10 -18.92 -9.87
CA PHE A 197 3.75 -18.17 -11.06
C PHE A 197 2.83 -16.99 -10.73
N LEU A 198 1.73 -17.24 -10.01
CA LEU A 198 0.72 -16.22 -9.73
C LEU A 198 1.27 -15.03 -8.94
N ILE A 199 2.23 -15.25 -8.04
CA ILE A 199 2.86 -14.18 -7.25
C ILE A 199 3.63 -13.16 -8.10
N LYS A 200 4.15 -13.58 -9.27
CA LYS A 200 4.91 -12.70 -10.16
C LYS A 200 4.03 -11.80 -11.00
N ILE A 201 2.80 -12.23 -11.29
CA ILE A 201 1.89 -11.52 -12.21
C ILE A 201 1.57 -10.10 -11.73
N PRO A 202 1.13 -9.86 -10.46
CA PRO A 202 0.85 -8.52 -9.98
C PRO A 202 2.08 -7.84 -9.34
N ASN A 203 3.29 -8.42 -9.51
CA ASN A 203 4.49 -7.87 -8.90
C ASN A 203 5.09 -6.76 -9.79
N PRO A 204 5.19 -5.51 -9.31
CA PRO A 204 5.72 -4.41 -10.11
C PRO A 204 7.23 -4.51 -10.39
N THR A 205 7.98 -5.35 -9.66
CA THR A 205 9.42 -5.58 -9.90
C THR A 205 9.70 -6.65 -10.95
N CYS A 206 8.70 -7.44 -11.34
CA CYS A 206 8.81 -8.38 -12.45
C CYS A 206 8.55 -7.67 -13.79
N ASP A 207 9.07 -8.20 -14.89
CA ASP A 207 8.90 -7.62 -16.23
C ASP A 207 8.51 -8.68 -17.26
N GLU A 208 7.67 -9.63 -16.82
CA GLU A 208 7.32 -10.83 -17.59
C GLU A 208 6.04 -10.66 -18.41
N SER A 209 5.21 -9.65 -18.11
CA SER A 209 3.91 -9.47 -18.76
C SER A 209 3.40 -8.03 -18.72
N ARG A 210 2.43 -7.75 -19.59
CA ARG A 210 1.67 -6.49 -19.60
C ARG A 210 0.97 -6.20 -18.27
N ILE A 211 0.67 -7.21 -17.48
CA ILE A 211 0.08 -7.05 -16.14
C ILE A 211 1.09 -6.53 -15.12
N ASN A 212 2.39 -6.79 -15.32
CA ASN A 212 3.43 -6.16 -14.51
C ASN A 212 3.50 -4.65 -14.78
N GLU A 213 3.20 -4.20 -16.00
CA GLU A 213 3.10 -2.77 -16.32
C GLU A 213 1.89 -2.12 -15.63
N VAL A 214 0.73 -2.80 -15.60
CA VAL A 214 -0.44 -2.37 -14.81
C VAL A 214 -0.05 -2.24 -13.34
N ALA A 215 0.64 -3.23 -12.78
CA ALA A 215 1.10 -3.22 -11.39
C ALA A 215 2.04 -2.03 -11.10
N ARG A 216 3.00 -1.75 -11.99
CA ARG A 216 3.89 -0.60 -11.87
C ARG A 216 3.12 0.71 -11.90
N LYS A 217 2.23 0.91 -12.88
CA LYS A 217 1.43 2.13 -13.00
C LYS A 217 0.53 2.33 -11.77
N SER A 218 -0.16 1.27 -11.33
CA SER A 218 -0.96 1.21 -10.10
C SER A 218 -0.15 1.68 -8.88
N SER A 219 1.04 1.11 -8.67
CA SER A 219 1.91 1.50 -7.58
C SER A 219 2.46 2.93 -7.70
N MET A 220 2.72 3.41 -8.93
CA MET A 220 3.15 4.81 -9.15
C MET A 220 2.05 5.80 -8.81
N ILE A 221 0.79 5.51 -9.16
CA ILE A 221 -0.37 6.34 -8.78
C ILE A 221 -0.44 6.45 -7.25
N ARG A 222 -0.26 5.33 -6.52
CA ARG A 222 -0.21 5.33 -5.04
C ARG A 222 0.97 6.14 -4.51
N ASN A 223 2.17 5.97 -5.06
CA ASN A 223 3.35 6.74 -4.64
C ASN A 223 3.13 8.24 -4.77
N ILE A 224 2.57 8.70 -5.90
CA ILE A 224 2.30 10.12 -6.11
C ILE A 224 1.26 10.63 -5.12
N ALA A 225 0.15 9.90 -4.89
CA ALA A 225 -0.86 10.32 -3.93
C ALA A 225 -0.32 10.43 -2.48
N ILE A 226 0.56 9.50 -2.08
CA ILE A 226 1.24 9.55 -0.76
C ILE A 226 2.12 10.79 -0.67
N LEU A 227 2.95 11.02 -1.69
CA LEU A 227 3.84 12.18 -1.75
C LEU A 227 3.06 13.50 -1.73
N ASP A 228 1.99 13.63 -2.51
CA ASP A 228 1.13 14.81 -2.53
C ASP A 228 0.55 15.10 -1.14
N CYS A 229 0.09 14.07 -0.43
CA CYS A 229 -0.40 14.20 0.94
C CYS A 229 0.68 14.68 1.90
N ILE A 230 1.87 14.07 1.84
CA ILE A 230 3.02 14.48 2.66
C ILE A 230 3.40 15.93 2.38
N GLU A 231 3.49 16.32 1.10
CA GLU A 231 3.84 17.69 0.68
C GLU A 231 2.84 18.71 1.20
N ASN A 232 1.54 18.42 1.10
CA ASN A 232 0.49 19.32 1.58
C ASN A 232 0.59 19.53 3.10
N TYR A 233 0.67 18.45 3.89
CA TYR A 233 0.78 18.58 5.34
C TYR A 233 2.11 19.22 5.77
N TRP A 234 3.20 18.95 5.05
CA TRP A 234 4.48 19.59 5.31
C TRP A 234 4.41 21.09 5.06
N GLN A 235 3.82 21.54 3.94
CA GLN A 235 3.62 22.96 3.65
C GLN A 235 2.69 23.64 4.66
N GLU A 236 1.73 22.90 5.19
CA GLU A 236 0.87 23.36 6.28
C GLU A 236 1.58 23.36 7.64
N GLY A 237 2.85 22.99 7.75
CA GLY A 237 3.63 23.07 8.99
C GLY A 237 3.46 21.88 9.93
N TYR A 238 2.91 20.76 9.47
CA TYR A 238 2.74 19.56 10.30
C TYR A 238 4.06 18.81 10.48
N ASN A 239 4.23 18.19 11.64
CA ASN A 239 5.12 17.05 11.80
C ASN A 239 4.39 15.79 11.32
N ILE A 240 5.12 14.88 10.68
CA ILE A 240 4.49 13.77 9.96
C ILE A 240 5.11 12.45 10.39
N PHE A 241 4.27 11.48 10.78
CA PHE A 241 4.69 10.10 10.98
C PHE A 241 4.08 9.23 9.89
N VAL A 242 4.90 8.73 8.98
CA VAL A 242 4.48 7.91 7.84
C VAL A 242 4.71 6.43 8.13
N VAL A 243 3.71 5.59 7.91
CA VAL A 243 3.80 4.13 8.03
C VAL A 243 3.27 3.46 6.77
N TYR A 244 4.19 2.89 5.99
CA TYR A 244 3.92 2.22 4.72
C TYR A 244 4.85 1.03 4.55
N GLY A 245 4.58 0.14 3.59
CA GLY A 245 5.51 -0.91 3.20
C GLY A 245 6.90 -0.38 2.82
N ALA A 246 7.95 -1.15 3.11
CA ALA A 246 9.33 -0.72 2.93
C ALA A 246 9.69 -0.31 1.49
N SER A 247 9.03 -0.87 0.48
CA SER A 247 9.24 -0.46 -0.93
C SER A 247 8.86 1.00 -1.17
N HIS A 248 7.71 1.45 -0.65
CA HIS A 248 7.29 2.85 -0.75
C HIS A 248 8.28 3.76 -0.04
N ALA A 249 8.70 3.40 1.18
CA ALA A 249 9.66 4.17 1.96
C ALA A 249 10.97 4.41 1.19
N VAL A 250 11.57 3.35 0.64
CA VAL A 250 12.82 3.41 -0.13
C VAL A 250 12.64 4.22 -1.41
N MET A 251 11.57 3.97 -2.17
CA MET A 251 11.36 4.66 -3.44
C MET A 251 11.13 6.16 -3.29
N GLN A 252 10.45 6.55 -2.21
CA GLN A 252 10.08 7.94 -1.93
C GLN A 252 11.18 8.73 -1.22
N GLU A 253 12.16 8.07 -0.59
CA GLU A 253 13.18 8.74 0.24
C GLU A 253 13.90 9.89 -0.49
N PRO A 254 14.40 9.75 -1.74
CA PRO A 254 15.07 10.87 -2.41
C PRO A 254 14.14 12.08 -2.64
N VAL A 255 12.87 11.82 -2.92
CA VAL A 255 11.84 12.84 -3.11
C VAL A 255 11.57 13.55 -1.79
N ILE A 256 11.36 12.80 -0.71
CA ILE A 256 11.06 13.37 0.61
C ILE A 256 12.25 14.15 1.17
N LYS A 257 13.48 13.68 0.95
CA LYS A 257 14.70 14.43 1.32
C LYS A 257 14.83 15.77 0.60
N SER A 258 14.22 15.94 -0.58
CA SER A 258 14.19 17.23 -1.28
C SER A 258 13.21 18.27 -0.68
N LEU A 259 12.47 17.92 0.38
CA LEU A 259 11.65 18.87 1.13
C LEU A 259 12.50 19.89 1.90
N VAL A 260 13.73 19.52 2.24
CA VAL A 260 14.66 20.38 2.98
C VAL A 260 15.86 20.73 2.09
N PRO A 261 16.34 22.00 2.11
CA PRO A 261 17.50 22.44 1.32
C PRO A 261 18.82 21.78 1.71
#